data_AF-A0A8C6X4S9-F1
#
_entry.id   AF-A0A8C6X4S9-F1
#
_cell.length_a   1.000
_cell.length_b   1.000
_cell.length_c   1.000
_cell.angle_alpha   90.00
_cell.angle_beta   90.00
_cell.angle_gamma   90.00
#
_symmetry.space_group_name_H-M   'P 1'
#
loop_
_entity.id
_entity.type
_entity.pdbx_description
1 polymer ?
#
loop_
_entity_poly.entity_id
_entity_poly.type
_entity_poly.pdbx_seq_one_letter_code
_entity_poly.pdbx_strand_id
1 'polypeptide(L)'
;MTDYGEEQRNELEALEAIYPDSFTVLSENPTSFTITVTSEAGENDETVQTTLKFTYSEKYPDEVPLYELLAHENLENNDIADLLKLLQEQAEENLGMVMIFTLVSAVQERLNEIVDLIKTRREAEKKQKEKEAEEAEKQCFHGTPVTIENFLRWKATFDLELLEIKRKQMKEEEQCGKNKLTGKQLFETDHNLDTSDIQFLEDAGNNVEVDESLFQEMDDLELEDDEDDPDYNPVHLDSD
;
A
#
# COMPACT_ATOMS: atom_id res chain seq x y z
N MET A 1 9.17 -29.29 -55.21
CA MET A 1 8.62 -30.09 -54.11
C MET A 1 9.26 -29.50 -52.88
N THR A 2 8.49 -28.75 -52.10
CA THR A 2 8.99 -28.13 -50.87
C THR A 2 9.37 -29.26 -49.91
N ASP A 3 10.61 -29.27 -49.44
CA ASP A 3 11.07 -30.29 -48.49
C ASP A 3 10.75 -29.79 -47.08
N TYR A 4 9.50 -30.04 -46.66
CA TYR A 4 8.99 -29.62 -45.36
C TYR A 4 9.84 -30.17 -44.20
N GLY A 5 10.42 -31.37 -44.36
CA GLY A 5 11.26 -31.99 -43.34
C GLY A 5 12.63 -31.31 -43.20
N GLU A 6 13.17 -30.73 -44.27
CA GLU A 6 14.38 -29.90 -44.18
C GLU A 6 14.09 -28.55 -43.50
N GLU A 7 13.00 -27.88 -43.87
CA GLU A 7 12.62 -26.60 -43.27
C GLU A 7 12.33 -26.73 -41.76
N GLN A 8 11.59 -27.77 -41.35
CA GLN A 8 11.29 -28.06 -39.95
C GLN A 8 12.57 -28.31 -39.13
N ARG A 9 13.55 -29.05 -39.69
CA ARG A 9 14.82 -29.31 -38.99
C ARG A 9 15.67 -28.06 -38.86
N ASN A 10 15.75 -27.25 -39.92
CA ASN A 10 16.50 -25.99 -39.90
C ASN A 10 15.89 -25.00 -38.90
N GLU A 11 14.57 -24.90 -38.84
CA GLU A 11 13.90 -24.06 -37.84
C GLU A 11 14.15 -24.57 -36.42
N LEU A 12 14.04 -25.89 -36.20
CA LEU A 12 14.25 -26.48 -34.87
C LEU A 12 15.67 -26.23 -34.35
N GLU A 13 16.69 -26.40 -35.17
CA GLU A 13 18.08 -26.09 -34.83
C GLU A 13 18.27 -24.60 -34.52
N ALA A 14 17.62 -23.72 -35.29
CA ALA A 14 17.66 -22.28 -35.03
C ALA A 14 16.98 -21.93 -33.69
N LEU A 15 15.84 -22.53 -33.38
CA LEU A 15 15.12 -22.31 -32.12
C LEU A 15 15.91 -22.81 -30.91
N GLU A 16 16.58 -23.96 -31.02
CA GLU A 16 17.47 -24.48 -29.98
C GLU A 16 18.64 -23.52 -29.71
N ALA A 17 19.17 -22.88 -30.76
CA ALA A 17 20.23 -21.88 -30.62
C ALA A 17 19.74 -20.53 -30.05
N ILE A 18 18.51 -20.11 -30.38
CA ILE A 18 17.93 -18.85 -29.87
C ILE A 18 17.49 -19.00 -28.42
N TYR A 19 16.94 -20.16 -28.04
CA TYR A 19 16.35 -20.41 -26.72
C TYR A 19 17.02 -21.58 -26.00
N PRO A 20 18.32 -21.53 -25.70
CA PRO A 20 19.06 -22.67 -25.14
C PRO A 20 18.52 -23.14 -23.78
N ASP A 21 18.03 -22.20 -22.95
CA ASP A 21 17.57 -22.50 -21.59
C ASP A 21 16.05 -22.71 -21.49
N SER A 22 15.30 -22.29 -22.52
CA SER A 22 13.83 -22.25 -22.51
C SER A 22 13.17 -23.20 -23.51
N PHE A 23 13.96 -23.87 -24.35
CA PHE A 23 13.50 -24.83 -25.36
C PHE A 23 13.66 -26.26 -24.85
N THR A 24 12.65 -27.11 -25.08
CA THR A 24 12.71 -28.54 -24.72
C THR A 24 11.99 -29.39 -25.74
N VAL A 25 12.70 -30.35 -26.33
CA VAL A 25 12.10 -31.32 -27.27
C VAL A 25 11.35 -32.41 -26.50
N LEU A 26 10.11 -32.69 -26.90
CA LEU A 26 9.26 -33.74 -26.31
C LEU A 26 9.27 -35.02 -27.14
N SER A 27 9.15 -34.90 -28.45
CA SER A 27 9.12 -36.04 -29.39
C SER A 27 9.67 -35.62 -30.75
N GLU A 28 10.23 -36.56 -31.49
CA GLU A 28 10.74 -36.36 -32.85
C GLU A 28 9.75 -36.81 -33.93
N ASN A 29 8.72 -37.60 -33.59
CA ASN A 29 7.74 -38.12 -34.57
C ASN A 29 6.34 -38.28 -33.96
N PRO A 30 5.39 -37.35 -34.23
CA PRO A 30 5.62 -36.05 -34.85
C PRO A 30 6.49 -35.15 -33.96
N THR A 31 7.27 -34.27 -34.59
CA THR A 31 8.15 -33.34 -33.89
C THR A 31 7.32 -32.42 -33.01
N SER A 32 7.53 -32.50 -31.71
CA SER A 32 6.86 -31.67 -30.71
C SER A 32 7.86 -31.20 -29.67
N PHE A 33 7.72 -29.95 -29.27
CA PHE A 33 8.63 -29.28 -28.36
C PHE A 33 7.89 -28.19 -27.59
N THR A 34 8.47 -27.74 -26.49
CA THR A 34 7.96 -26.66 -25.67
C THR A 34 8.93 -25.50 -25.64
N ILE A 35 8.39 -24.28 -25.65
CA ILE A 35 9.13 -23.05 -25.46
C ILE A 35 8.50 -22.30 -24.30
N THR A 36 9.32 -21.99 -23.31
CA THR A 36 8.90 -21.16 -22.18
C THR A 36 9.25 -19.70 -22.48
N VAL A 37 8.23 -18.85 -22.52
CA VAL A 37 8.36 -17.42 -22.79
C VAL A 37 8.10 -16.68 -21.50
N THR A 38 9.04 -15.82 -21.11
CA THR A 38 8.94 -15.00 -19.90
C THR A 38 8.99 -13.54 -20.33
N SER A 39 8.15 -12.72 -19.73
CA SER A 39 8.21 -11.27 -19.89
C SER A 39 9.53 -10.72 -19.36
N GLU A 40 9.86 -9.50 -19.73
CA GLU A 40 10.91 -8.76 -19.02
C GLU A 40 10.51 -8.56 -17.55
N ALA A 41 11.50 -8.54 -16.67
CA ALA A 41 11.28 -8.31 -15.24
C ALA A 41 10.81 -6.87 -15.02
N GLY A 42 9.62 -6.72 -14.44
CA GLY A 42 9.13 -5.42 -13.99
C GLY A 42 9.95 -4.86 -12.83
N GLU A 43 9.68 -3.63 -12.41
CA GLU A 43 10.41 -2.95 -11.31
C GLU A 43 10.41 -3.71 -9.97
N ASN A 44 9.46 -4.63 -9.74
CA ASN A 44 9.36 -5.44 -8.53
C ASN A 44 9.80 -6.91 -8.72
N ASP A 45 10.53 -7.22 -9.80
CA ASP A 45 10.85 -8.61 -10.18
C ASP A 45 9.59 -9.45 -10.49
N GLU A 46 8.47 -8.78 -10.81
CA GLU A 46 7.25 -9.42 -11.27
C GLU A 46 7.38 -9.75 -12.76
N THR A 47 7.33 -11.04 -13.06
CA THR A 47 7.33 -11.56 -14.43
C THR A 47 6.07 -12.36 -14.71
N VAL A 48 5.61 -12.29 -15.94
CA VAL A 48 4.55 -13.13 -16.48
C VAL A 48 5.20 -14.17 -17.37
N GLN A 49 4.82 -15.44 -17.20
CA GLN A 49 5.44 -16.55 -17.92
C GLN A 49 4.37 -17.46 -18.52
N THR A 50 4.66 -18.01 -19.70
CA THR A 50 3.83 -19.02 -20.35
C THR A 50 4.69 -20.08 -21.04
N THR A 51 4.27 -21.34 -20.95
CA THR A 51 4.90 -22.46 -21.66
C THR A 51 4.00 -22.92 -22.79
N LEU A 52 4.47 -22.73 -24.01
CA LEU A 52 3.79 -23.11 -25.24
C LEU A 52 4.37 -24.42 -25.75
N LYS A 53 3.50 -25.36 -26.08
CA LYS A 53 3.83 -26.59 -26.78
C LYS A 53 3.47 -26.45 -28.24
N PHE A 54 4.43 -26.67 -29.13
CA PHE A 54 4.22 -26.72 -30.57
C PHE A 54 4.38 -28.16 -31.07
N THR A 55 3.57 -28.54 -32.05
CA THR A 55 3.68 -29.81 -32.76
C THR A 55 3.59 -29.52 -34.26
N TYR A 56 4.62 -29.92 -35.01
CA TYR A 56 4.62 -29.73 -36.46
C TYR A 56 3.58 -30.62 -37.13
N SER A 57 2.85 -30.03 -38.08
CA SER A 57 1.97 -30.77 -38.99
C SER A 57 2.78 -31.32 -40.17
N GLU A 58 2.25 -32.32 -40.86
CA GLU A 58 2.94 -32.93 -42.03
C GLU A 58 3.20 -31.94 -43.17
N LYS A 59 2.44 -30.82 -43.21
CA LYS A 59 2.53 -29.78 -44.24
C LYS A 59 3.09 -28.47 -43.72
N TYR A 60 3.54 -28.40 -42.47
CA TYR A 60 4.17 -27.19 -41.94
C TYR A 60 5.44 -26.85 -42.75
N PRO A 61 5.64 -25.60 -43.20
CA PRO A 61 4.94 -24.37 -42.79
C PRO A 61 3.73 -23.93 -43.65
N ASP A 62 3.31 -24.69 -44.66
CA ASP A 62 2.12 -24.38 -45.47
C ASP A 62 0.80 -24.59 -44.71
N GLU A 63 0.85 -25.28 -43.57
CA GLU A 63 -0.25 -25.49 -42.65
C GLU A 63 0.18 -25.08 -41.23
N VAL A 64 -0.72 -24.46 -40.48
CA VAL A 64 -0.43 -24.00 -39.11
C VAL A 64 0.03 -25.16 -38.22
N PRO A 65 0.98 -24.92 -37.31
CA PRO A 65 1.37 -25.91 -36.32
C PRO A 65 0.25 -26.07 -35.29
N LEU A 66 0.18 -27.23 -34.65
CA LEU A 66 -0.67 -27.38 -33.47
C LEU A 66 0.03 -26.73 -32.28
N TYR A 67 -0.66 -25.82 -31.60
CA TYR A 67 -0.14 -25.16 -30.40
C TYR A 67 -1.08 -25.35 -29.22
N GLU A 68 -0.50 -25.58 -28.04
CA GLU A 68 -1.20 -25.75 -26.78
C GLU A 68 -0.47 -24.97 -25.69
N LEU A 69 -1.23 -24.32 -24.80
CA LEU A 69 -0.68 -23.59 -23.68
C LEU A 69 -0.68 -24.52 -22.45
N LEU A 70 0.50 -24.99 -22.03
CA LEU A 70 0.63 -26.03 -20.99
C LEU A 70 0.65 -25.45 -19.58
N ALA A 71 1.32 -24.32 -19.40
CA ALA A 71 1.48 -23.66 -18.12
C ALA A 71 1.48 -22.15 -18.32
N HIS A 72 0.93 -21.44 -17.35
CA HIS A 72 0.95 -19.98 -17.30
C HIS A 72 1.05 -19.52 -15.86
N GLU A 73 1.83 -18.47 -15.63
CA GLU A 73 1.99 -17.82 -14.34
C GLU A 73 1.69 -16.33 -14.49
N ASN A 74 0.94 -15.76 -13.53
CA ASN A 74 0.52 -14.37 -13.53
C ASN A 74 -0.31 -13.94 -14.77
N LEU A 75 -1.02 -14.88 -15.41
CA LEU A 75 -1.98 -14.61 -16.50
C LEU A 75 -3.42 -14.87 -16.05
N GLU A 76 -4.33 -13.96 -16.38
CA GLU A 76 -5.77 -14.15 -16.20
C GLU A 76 -6.35 -14.96 -17.38
N ASN A 77 -7.52 -15.57 -17.19
CA ASN A 77 -8.17 -16.37 -18.25
C ASN A 77 -8.53 -15.55 -19.49
N ASN A 78 -8.77 -14.24 -19.33
CA ASN A 78 -9.04 -13.35 -20.45
C ASN A 78 -7.78 -13.13 -21.30
N ASP A 79 -6.63 -12.92 -20.64
CA ASP A 79 -5.33 -12.77 -21.30
C ASP A 79 -4.97 -14.02 -22.11
N ILE A 80 -5.25 -15.22 -21.58
CA ILE A 80 -5.02 -16.48 -22.28
C ILE A 80 -5.86 -16.56 -23.56
N ALA A 81 -7.13 -16.16 -23.51
CA ALA A 81 -8.00 -16.15 -24.67
C ALA A 81 -7.50 -15.18 -25.75
N ASP A 82 -7.05 -14.00 -25.32
CA ASP A 82 -6.49 -12.99 -26.22
C ASP A 82 -5.16 -13.44 -26.83
N LEU A 83 -4.32 -14.14 -26.05
CA LEU A 83 -3.07 -14.72 -26.52
C LEU A 83 -3.30 -15.83 -27.56
N LEU A 84 -4.27 -16.71 -27.32
CA LEU A 84 -4.65 -17.75 -28.30
C LEU A 84 -5.20 -17.14 -29.58
N LYS A 85 -5.99 -16.06 -29.47
CA LYS A 85 -6.50 -15.33 -30.63
C LYS A 85 -5.36 -14.68 -31.42
N LEU A 86 -4.39 -14.05 -30.74
CA LEU A 86 -3.21 -13.49 -31.38
C LEU A 86 -2.39 -14.57 -32.09
N LEU A 87 -2.14 -15.70 -31.44
CA LEU A 87 -1.42 -16.82 -32.03
C LEU A 87 -2.12 -17.33 -33.30
N GLN A 88 -3.45 -17.39 -33.29
CA GLN A 88 -4.22 -17.76 -34.48
C GLN A 88 -4.03 -16.75 -35.61
N GLU A 89 -4.22 -15.45 -35.34
CA GLU A 89 -4.05 -14.38 -36.32
C GLU A 89 -2.64 -14.40 -36.93
N GLN A 90 -1.60 -14.49 -36.08
CA GLN A 90 -0.21 -14.54 -36.52
C GLN A 90 0.11 -15.82 -37.30
N ALA A 91 -0.46 -16.97 -36.93
CA ALA A 91 -0.24 -18.21 -37.66
C ALA A 91 -0.86 -18.19 -39.06
N GLU A 92 -2.05 -17.58 -39.21
CA GLU A 92 -2.74 -17.45 -40.49
C GLU A 92 -2.02 -16.44 -41.43
N GLU A 93 -1.48 -15.35 -40.88
CA GLU A 93 -0.73 -14.34 -41.65
C GLU A 93 0.64 -14.85 -42.14
N ASN A 94 1.27 -15.76 -41.40
CA ASN A 94 2.62 -16.27 -41.68
C ASN A 94 2.63 -17.64 -42.39
N LEU A 95 1.50 -18.06 -42.98
CA LEU A 95 1.44 -19.30 -43.76
C LEU A 95 2.41 -19.29 -44.94
N GLY A 96 3.05 -20.44 -45.17
CA GLY A 96 4.01 -20.63 -46.26
C GLY A 96 5.45 -20.29 -45.90
N MET A 97 5.73 -19.94 -44.63
CA MET A 97 7.09 -19.83 -44.10
C MET A 97 7.15 -20.25 -42.64
N VAL A 98 8.34 -20.66 -42.20
CA VAL A 98 8.61 -20.97 -40.79
C VAL A 98 8.24 -19.77 -39.91
N MET A 99 7.45 -20.02 -38.87
CA MET A 99 6.70 -19.01 -38.13
C MET A 99 6.80 -19.18 -36.61
N ILE A 100 7.44 -20.23 -36.08
CA ILE A 100 7.46 -20.47 -34.62
C ILE A 100 8.16 -19.31 -33.90
N PHE A 101 9.27 -18.83 -34.46
CA PHE A 101 9.96 -17.67 -33.90
C PHE A 101 9.06 -16.42 -33.88
N THR A 102 8.30 -16.18 -34.95
CA THR A 102 7.35 -15.07 -35.05
C THR A 102 6.24 -15.19 -34.00
N LEU A 103 5.67 -16.40 -33.84
CA LEU A 103 4.64 -16.68 -32.84
C LEU A 103 5.17 -16.46 -31.41
N VAL A 104 6.36 -16.97 -31.11
CA VAL A 104 7.00 -16.80 -29.80
C VAL A 104 7.30 -15.33 -29.52
N SER A 105 7.79 -14.58 -30.52
CA SER A 105 8.08 -13.15 -30.39
C SER A 105 6.81 -12.33 -30.15
N ALA A 106 5.72 -12.62 -30.88
CA ALA A 106 4.43 -11.97 -30.70
C ALA A 106 3.84 -12.26 -29.31
N VAL A 107 3.99 -13.49 -28.81
CA VAL A 107 3.61 -13.84 -27.43
C VAL A 107 4.45 -13.04 -26.44
N GLN A 108 5.77 -12.99 -26.61
CA GLN A 108 6.66 -12.27 -25.71
C GLN A 108 6.28 -10.78 -25.60
N GLU A 109 5.99 -10.13 -26.73
CA GLU A 109 5.53 -8.74 -26.76
C GLU A 109 4.23 -8.56 -25.97
N ARG A 110 3.25 -9.46 -26.14
CA ARG A 110 2.01 -9.41 -25.35
C ARG A 110 2.21 -9.64 -23.87
N LEU A 111 3.10 -10.55 -23.47
CA LEU A 111 3.39 -10.77 -22.05
C LEU A 111 3.95 -9.49 -21.42
N ASN A 112 4.81 -8.76 -22.14
CA ASN A 112 5.34 -7.47 -21.68
C ASN A 112 4.22 -6.42 -21.55
N GLU A 113 3.31 -6.32 -22.51
CA GLU A 113 2.14 -5.42 -22.40
C GLU A 113 1.26 -5.74 -21.20
N ILE A 114 1.03 -7.03 -20.93
CA ILE A 114 0.24 -7.48 -19.77
C ILE A 114 0.92 -7.07 -18.47
N VAL A 115 2.24 -7.23 -18.35
CA VAL A 115 3.01 -6.76 -17.18
C VAL A 115 2.84 -5.25 -16.98
N ASP A 116 2.94 -4.47 -18.05
CA ASP A 116 2.79 -3.01 -17.99
C ASP A 116 1.36 -2.59 -17.58
N LEU A 117 0.34 -3.30 -18.05
CA LEU A 117 -1.05 -3.08 -17.65
C LEU A 117 -1.29 -3.42 -16.18
N ILE A 118 -0.75 -4.55 -15.70
CA ILE A 118 -0.83 -4.95 -14.30
C ILE A 118 -0.19 -3.89 -13.40
N LYS A 119 0.99 -3.39 -13.79
CA LYS A 119 1.69 -2.30 -13.09
C LYS A 119 0.83 -1.04 -13.03
N THR A 120 0.32 -0.59 -14.17
CA THR A 120 -0.51 0.62 -14.27
C THR A 120 -1.77 0.51 -13.39
N ARG A 121 -2.43 -0.65 -13.38
CA ARG A 121 -3.60 -0.91 -12.53
C ARG A 121 -3.24 -0.79 -11.05
N ARG A 122 -2.14 -1.42 -10.61
CA ARG A 122 -1.71 -1.40 -9.21
C ARG A 122 -1.30 0.00 -8.75
N GLU A 123 -0.59 0.75 -9.58
CA GLU A 123 -0.22 2.15 -9.29
C GLU A 123 -1.46 3.04 -9.16
N ALA A 124 -2.44 2.86 -10.04
CA ALA A 124 -3.71 3.59 -9.98
C ALA A 124 -4.49 3.27 -8.70
N GLU A 125 -4.57 2.00 -8.31
CA GLU A 125 -5.22 1.56 -7.07
C GLU A 125 -4.52 2.11 -5.82
N LYS A 126 -3.18 2.09 -5.80
CA LYS A 126 -2.38 2.67 -4.71
C LYS A 126 -2.66 4.18 -4.58
N LYS A 127 -2.62 4.89 -5.71
CA LYS A 127 -2.88 6.34 -5.76
C LYS A 127 -4.31 6.69 -5.35
N GLN A 128 -5.29 5.84 -5.70
CA GLN A 128 -6.67 6.05 -5.29
C GLN A 128 -6.83 5.86 -3.78
N LYS A 129 -6.23 4.81 -3.21
CA LYS A 129 -6.26 4.57 -1.77
C LYS A 129 -5.58 5.68 -0.96
N GLU A 130 -4.47 6.21 -1.48
CA GLU A 130 -3.76 7.35 -0.88
C GLU A 130 -4.63 8.62 -0.86
N LYS A 131 -5.30 8.92 -1.97
CA LYS A 131 -6.25 10.04 -2.04
C LYS A 131 -7.44 9.88 -1.09
N GLU A 132 -8.01 8.69 -1.00
CA GLU A 132 -9.12 8.41 -0.07
C GLU A 132 -8.68 8.55 1.39
N ALA A 133 -7.43 8.16 1.71
CA ALA A 133 -6.85 8.37 3.03
C ALA A 133 -6.62 9.86 3.32
N GLU A 134 -6.05 10.61 2.36
CA GLU A 134 -5.84 12.06 2.48
C GLU A 134 -7.17 12.82 2.65
N GLU A 135 -8.21 12.43 1.92
CA GLU A 135 -9.56 12.99 2.07
C GLU A 135 -10.17 12.68 3.44
N ALA A 136 -9.97 11.46 3.96
CA ALA A 136 -10.42 11.08 5.30
C ALA A 136 -9.67 11.86 6.39
N GLU A 137 -8.36 12.08 6.22
CA GLU A 137 -7.55 12.92 7.10
C GLU A 137 -8.00 14.37 7.07
N LYS A 138 -8.24 14.95 5.88
CA LYS A 138 -8.81 16.30 5.73
C LYS A 138 -10.16 16.45 6.41
N GLN A 139 -11.01 15.43 6.37
CA GLN A 139 -12.30 15.43 7.06
C GLN A 139 -12.17 15.32 8.59
N CYS A 140 -11.21 14.55 9.09
CA CYS A 140 -10.91 14.49 10.52
C CYS A 140 -10.21 15.77 11.04
N PHE A 141 -9.45 16.46 10.20
CA PHE A 141 -8.73 17.68 10.56
C PHE A 141 -9.64 18.91 10.62
N HIS A 142 -10.78 18.90 9.93
CA HIS A 142 -11.81 19.91 10.14
C HIS A 142 -12.48 19.69 11.50
N GLY A 143 -12.00 20.43 12.51
CA GLY A 143 -12.64 20.51 13.82
C GLY A 143 -14.12 20.92 13.71
N THR A 144 -14.87 20.75 14.80
CA THR A 144 -16.27 21.19 14.82
C THR A 144 -16.32 22.71 14.71
N PRO A 145 -16.87 23.30 13.62
CA PRO A 145 -16.95 24.75 13.50
C PRO A 145 -17.80 25.30 14.64
N VAL A 146 -17.34 26.41 15.24
CA VAL A 146 -18.03 27.09 16.34
C VAL A 146 -19.24 27.83 15.75
N THR A 147 -20.29 27.08 15.44
CA THR A 147 -21.61 27.62 15.08
C THR A 147 -22.41 27.88 16.36
N ILE A 148 -23.40 28.79 16.28
CA ILE A 148 -24.26 29.13 17.42
C ILE A 148 -24.96 27.87 17.98
N GLU A 149 -25.37 26.96 17.10
CA GLU A 149 -26.01 25.70 17.47
C GLU A 149 -25.04 24.74 18.19
N ASN A 150 -23.79 24.63 17.70
CA ASN A 150 -22.75 23.83 18.36
C ASN A 150 -22.37 24.42 19.72
N PHE A 151 -22.26 25.74 19.82
CA PHE A 151 -22.02 26.43 21.09
C PHE A 151 -23.17 26.20 22.08
N LEU A 152 -24.43 26.25 21.65
CA LEU A 152 -25.58 25.96 22.51
C LEU A 152 -25.59 24.51 22.99
N ARG A 153 -25.23 23.56 22.11
CA ARG A 153 -25.10 22.14 22.47
C ARG A 153 -24.00 21.91 23.50
N TRP A 154 -22.82 22.49 23.27
CA TRP A 154 -21.71 22.45 24.22
C TRP A 154 -22.06 23.14 25.54
N LYS A 155 -22.72 24.30 25.48
CA LYS A 155 -23.17 25.03 26.67
C LYS A 155 -24.18 24.22 27.47
N ALA A 156 -25.09 23.49 26.82
CA ALA A 156 -26.03 22.62 27.50
C ALA A 156 -25.33 21.46 28.22
N THR A 157 -24.32 20.83 27.59
CA THR A 157 -23.53 19.78 28.25
C THR A 157 -22.70 20.35 29.41
N PHE A 158 -22.09 21.53 29.22
CA PHE A 158 -21.33 22.21 30.26
C PHE A 158 -22.20 22.64 31.46
N ASP A 159 -23.38 23.20 31.20
CA ASP A 159 -24.33 23.60 32.25
C ASP A 159 -24.80 22.36 33.04
N LEU A 160 -24.98 21.21 32.38
CA LEU A 160 -25.28 19.93 33.02
C LEU A 160 -24.12 19.39 33.87
N GLU A 161 -22.88 19.45 33.36
CA GLU A 161 -21.69 19.06 34.12
C GLU A 161 -21.49 19.95 35.36
N LEU A 162 -21.68 21.27 35.23
CA LEU A 162 -21.57 22.20 36.35
C LEU A 162 -22.64 21.95 37.42
N LEU A 163 -23.86 21.61 37.00
CA LEU A 163 -24.92 21.20 37.91
C LEU A 163 -24.57 19.90 38.65
N GLU A 164 -23.97 18.93 37.96
CA GLU A 164 -23.53 17.68 38.58
C GLU A 164 -22.37 17.90 39.56
N ILE A 165 -21.42 18.77 39.23
CA ILE A 165 -20.34 19.19 40.13
C ILE A 165 -20.91 19.87 41.37
N LYS A 166 -21.83 20.82 41.22
CA LYS A 166 -22.51 21.48 42.36
C LYS A 166 -23.30 20.49 43.21
N ARG A 167 -23.98 19.52 42.57
CA ARG A 167 -24.72 18.47 43.27
C ARG A 167 -23.79 17.57 44.07
N LYS A 168 -22.62 17.23 43.54
CA LYS A 168 -21.59 16.47 44.25
C LYS A 168 -21.00 17.28 45.41
N GLN A 169 -20.69 18.56 45.22
CA GLN A 169 -20.22 19.45 46.28
C GLN A 169 -21.23 19.56 47.43
N MET A 170 -22.52 19.79 47.15
CA MET A 170 -23.53 19.85 48.21
C MET A 170 -23.68 18.53 48.97
N LYS A 171 -23.62 17.39 48.26
CA LYS A 171 -23.64 16.06 48.91
C LYS A 171 -22.39 15.81 49.74
N GLU A 172 -21.23 16.26 49.28
CA GLU A 172 -19.96 16.13 49.98
C GLU A 172 -19.90 17.08 51.20
N GLU A 173 -20.46 18.28 51.12
CA GLU A 173 -20.68 19.20 52.24
C GLU A 173 -21.70 18.65 53.26
N GLU A 174 -22.76 17.97 52.81
CA GLU A 174 -23.71 17.28 53.70
C GLU A 174 -23.11 16.03 54.35
N GLN A 175 -22.28 15.29 53.62
CA GLN A 175 -21.69 14.02 54.08
C GLN A 175 -20.42 14.23 54.91
N CYS A 176 -19.72 15.34 54.69
CA CYS A 176 -18.57 15.78 55.48
C CYS A 176 -19.00 16.89 56.46
N GLY A 177 -19.76 16.52 57.49
CA GLY A 177 -20.26 17.47 58.49
C GLY A 177 -19.19 18.44 59.01
N LYS A 178 -19.38 19.74 58.74
CA LYS A 178 -18.85 20.99 59.34
C LYS A 178 -17.38 21.11 59.79
N ASN A 179 -16.55 20.07 59.71
CA ASN A 179 -15.22 20.05 60.35
C ASN A 179 -14.04 19.86 59.38
N LYS A 180 -14.26 19.75 58.06
CA LYS A 180 -13.16 19.91 57.09
C LYS A 180 -13.16 21.36 56.61
N LEU A 181 -12.28 22.17 57.20
CA LEU A 181 -11.94 23.48 56.66
C LEU A 181 -11.40 23.29 55.24
N THR A 182 -11.82 24.15 54.31
CA THR A 182 -11.27 24.13 52.95
C THR A 182 -9.77 24.45 52.99
N GLY A 183 -8.97 24.00 52.01
CA GLY A 183 -7.52 24.24 52.00
C GLY A 183 -7.15 25.73 52.12
N LYS A 184 -7.99 26.61 51.58
CA LYS A 184 -7.88 28.07 51.74
C LYS A 184 -8.13 28.54 53.19
N GLN A 185 -9.12 27.96 53.87
CA GLN A 185 -9.46 28.32 55.25
C GLN A 185 -8.44 27.80 56.27
N LEU A 186 -7.81 26.64 56.01
CA LEU A 186 -6.68 26.14 56.80
C LEU A 186 -5.53 27.15 56.79
N PHE A 187 -5.24 27.72 55.62
CA PHE A 187 -4.16 28.69 55.41
C PHE A 187 -4.42 30.05 56.09
N GLU A 188 -5.68 30.48 56.17
CA GLU A 188 -6.06 31.77 56.76
C GLU A 188 -6.20 31.72 58.30
N THR A 189 -6.39 30.55 58.91
CA THR A 189 -6.64 30.41 60.36
C THR A 189 -5.45 29.95 61.18
N ASP A 190 -4.51 29.19 60.59
CA ASP A 190 -3.31 28.73 61.27
C ASP A 190 -2.08 29.51 60.79
N HIS A 191 -1.73 30.58 61.50
CA HIS A 191 -0.53 31.37 61.17
C HIS A 191 0.77 30.60 61.49
N ASN A 192 0.69 29.42 62.12
CA ASN A 192 1.83 28.56 62.41
C ASN A 192 2.19 27.63 61.23
N LEU A 193 1.34 27.49 60.21
CA LEU A 193 1.66 26.74 58.98
C LEU A 193 2.78 27.39 58.16
N ASP A 194 2.94 28.72 58.23
CA ASP A 194 4.02 29.45 57.56
C ASP A 194 5.42 29.09 58.10
N THR A 195 5.50 28.50 59.30
CA THR A 195 6.77 28.17 59.96
C THR A 195 7.01 26.67 60.13
N SER A 196 5.99 25.82 59.90
CA SER A 196 6.14 24.37 59.99
C SER A 196 7.13 23.82 58.96
N ASP A 197 7.15 24.39 57.75
CA ASP A 197 8.06 23.96 56.68
C ASP A 197 9.51 24.38 56.99
N ILE A 198 9.70 25.54 57.63
CA ILE A 198 11.01 26.06 58.04
C ILE A 198 11.59 25.22 59.19
N GLN A 199 10.76 24.87 60.19
CA GLN A 199 11.19 24.05 61.34
C GLN A 199 11.54 22.61 60.90
N PHE A 200 10.86 22.06 59.90
CA PHE A 200 11.14 20.72 59.36
C PHE A 200 12.41 20.69 58.49
N LEU A 201 12.70 21.77 57.75
CA LEU A 201 13.94 21.92 56.98
C LEU A 201 15.19 22.14 57.85
N GLU A 202 15.04 22.76 59.03
CA GLU A 202 16.14 22.99 59.97
C GLU A 202 16.53 21.70 60.74
N ASP A 203 15.57 20.82 61.06
CA ASP A 203 15.81 19.56 61.79
C ASP A 203 16.24 18.40 60.86
N ALA A 204 15.89 18.46 59.56
CA ALA A 204 16.22 17.43 58.56
C ALA A 204 17.34 17.83 57.58
N GLY A 205 18.08 18.92 57.84
CA GLY A 205 19.29 19.24 57.08
C GLY A 205 19.06 19.45 55.58
N ASN A 206 18.16 20.38 55.22
CA ASN A 206 18.11 21.08 53.93
C ASN A 206 18.55 20.31 52.66
N ASN A 207 18.08 19.07 52.47
CA ASN A 207 18.31 18.31 51.26
C ASN A 207 17.00 17.62 50.83
N VAL A 208 16.28 18.28 49.93
CA VAL A 208 15.25 17.67 49.08
C VAL A 208 15.90 17.51 47.71
N GLU A 209 16.49 16.35 47.45
CA GLU A 209 17.02 15.96 46.15
C GLU A 209 15.84 15.74 45.19
N VAL A 210 15.68 16.66 44.24
CA VAL A 210 14.75 16.51 43.12
C VAL A 210 15.38 15.56 42.11
N ASP A 211 14.72 14.44 41.84
CA ASP A 211 15.18 13.45 40.87
C ASP A 211 14.93 13.95 39.44
N GLU A 212 15.98 14.44 38.78
CA GLU A 212 15.94 14.96 37.40
C GLU A 212 15.58 13.89 36.36
N SER A 213 15.64 12.60 36.70
CA SER A 213 15.25 11.51 35.79
C SER A 213 13.75 11.50 35.48
N LEU A 214 12.91 12.07 36.35
CA LEU A 214 11.46 12.18 36.15
C LEU A 214 11.06 13.15 35.04
N PHE A 215 11.97 14.02 34.58
CA PHE A 215 11.72 15.01 33.52
C PHE A 215 12.40 14.66 32.20
N GLN A 216 13.22 13.60 32.14
CA GLN A 216 13.93 13.19 30.92
C GLN A 216 13.03 12.45 29.92
N GLU A 217 11.90 11.88 30.35
CA GLU A 217 10.98 11.13 29.48
C GLU A 217 10.14 12.05 28.56
N MET A 218 10.26 13.37 28.69
CA MET A 218 9.51 14.36 27.90
C MET A 218 10.32 14.95 26.73
N ASP A 219 11.65 14.75 26.69
CA ASP A 219 12.54 15.22 25.61
C ASP A 219 12.63 14.24 24.42
N ASP A 220 12.08 13.03 24.53
CA ASP A 220 12.05 12.01 23.46
C ASP A 220 10.84 12.13 22.52
N LEU A 221 10.05 13.19 22.66
CA LEU A 221 9.08 13.60 21.63
C LEU A 221 9.80 14.48 20.59
N GLU A 222 10.66 13.86 19.77
CA GLU A 222 11.08 14.46 18.51
C GLU A 222 9.84 14.70 17.66
N LEU A 223 9.38 15.96 17.63
CA LEU A 223 8.54 16.45 16.55
C LEU A 223 9.40 16.39 15.29
N GLU A 224 9.15 15.41 14.42
CA GLU A 224 9.61 15.46 13.04
C GLU A 224 9.01 16.73 12.43
N ASP A 225 9.87 17.73 12.27
CA ASP A 225 9.59 19.00 11.62
C ASP A 225 9.50 18.73 10.11
N ASP A 226 8.37 18.17 9.67
CA ASP A 226 7.99 18.10 8.26
C ASP A 226 7.61 19.52 7.78
N GLU A 227 8.60 20.43 7.78
CA GLU A 227 8.51 21.81 7.30
C GLU A 227 8.87 21.94 5.81
N ASP A 228 8.37 21.04 4.96
CA ASP A 228 8.41 21.23 3.50
C ASP A 228 7.18 20.58 2.84
N ASP A 229 5.98 21.03 3.22
CA ASP A 229 4.79 20.89 2.37
C ASP A 229 4.73 22.09 1.39
N PRO A 230 5.08 21.90 0.10
CA PRO A 230 5.09 22.97 -0.88
C PRO A 230 3.70 23.51 -1.25
N ASP A 231 2.61 22.96 -0.69
CA ASP A 231 1.24 23.45 -0.92
C ASP A 231 0.70 24.35 0.22
N TYR A 232 1.49 24.61 1.27
CA TYR A 232 1.11 25.55 2.33
C TYR A 232 1.29 27.01 1.85
N ASN A 233 0.23 27.56 1.25
CA ASN A 233 0.17 28.98 0.88
C ASN A 233 -0.65 29.78 1.90
N PRO A 234 -0.03 30.53 2.84
CA PRO A 234 -0.73 31.21 3.93
C PRO A 234 -1.49 32.48 3.49
N VAL A 235 -1.56 32.80 2.19
CA VAL A 235 -1.93 34.13 1.68
C VAL A 235 -3.39 34.22 1.19
N HIS A 236 -4.27 33.27 1.51
CA HIS A 236 -5.70 33.36 1.16
C HIS A 236 -6.65 33.66 2.33
N LEU A 237 -6.17 34.40 3.32
CA LEU A 237 -6.98 35.03 4.36
C LEU A 237 -6.95 36.55 4.22
N ASP A 238 -7.56 37.05 3.15
CA ASP A 238 -8.04 38.43 3.16
C ASP A 238 -9.16 38.64 2.12
N SER A 239 -10.26 39.22 2.62
CA SER A 239 -11.31 39.99 1.91
C SER A 239 -12.55 39.24 1.39
N ASP A 240 -13.57 39.17 2.25
CA ASP A 240 -14.88 39.79 1.93
C ASP A 240 -14.99 41.09 2.76
#